data_AF-A0A419WAY8-F1
#
_entry.id   AF-A0A419WAY8-F1
#
_cell.length_a   1.000
_cell.length_b   1.000
_cell.length_c   1.000
_cell.angle_alpha   90.00
_cell.angle_beta   90.00
_cell.angle_gamma   90.00
#
_symmetry.space_group_name_H-M   'P 1'
#
loop_
_entity.id
_entity.type
_entity.pdbx_description
1 polymer ?
#
loop_
_entity_poly.entity_id
_entity_poly.type
_entity_poly.pdbx_seq_one_letter_code
_entity_poly.pdbx_strand_id
1 'polypeptide(L)'
;MLSIQIVNWIFALAFAVPLALLLRRLIAQVFMPFMLNLPSSWDNQIDKPRIFFYLLFGGVAYVLHRGIKDLIDSNPSKLTITAEYIALILVLFCAAFLHFVWTKRFANKAIHITEEIAIKFQDYNSDCVLKTDESIHHAYLILTAELNYMECKLVTFSRLVKRKPLKRSKPIVWKEKGESSNTPANRQTLFELIIELFPGLISSNRLNRQELKNIVETYFRDEQGNIISTDDSIISHWKKSARSTNEQLQIRKAIQSAIKNKQNTTH
;
A
#
# COMPACT_ATOMS: atom_id res chain seq x y z
N MET A 1 42.73 27.71 3.10
CA MET A 1 42.08 27.94 4.41
C MET A 1 40.71 28.61 4.30
N LEU A 2 40.55 29.68 3.50
CA LEU A 2 39.26 30.36 3.30
C LEU A 2 38.16 29.45 2.69
N SER A 3 38.55 28.55 1.77
CA SER A 3 37.62 27.62 1.10
C SER A 3 36.93 26.65 2.07
N ILE A 4 37.67 26.08 3.02
CA ILE A 4 37.16 25.09 3.99
C ILE A 4 36.12 25.71 4.93
N GLN A 5 36.38 26.92 5.41
CA GLN A 5 35.43 27.63 6.28
C GLN A 5 34.13 27.93 5.54
N ILE A 6 34.21 28.36 4.27
CA ILE A 6 33.03 28.61 3.43
C ILE A 6 32.22 27.33 3.22
N VAL A 7 32.86 26.19 2.92
CA VAL A 7 32.18 24.90 2.75
C VAL A 7 31.49 24.46 4.05
N ASN A 8 32.15 24.63 5.20
CA ASN A 8 31.56 24.31 6.50
C ASN A 8 30.33 25.19 6.80
N TRP A 9 30.39 26.48 6.48
CA TRP A 9 29.26 27.39 6.65
C TRP A 9 28.09 27.04 5.73
N ILE A 10 28.37 26.75 4.46
CA ILE A 10 27.33 26.32 3.50
C ILE A 10 26.68 25.02 3.97
N PHE A 11 27.47 24.04 4.41
CA PHE A 11 26.97 22.77 4.94
C PHE A 11 26.11 23.00 6.19
N ALA A 12 26.62 23.75 7.18
CA ALA A 12 25.92 24.03 8.42
C ALA A 12 24.58 24.73 8.16
N LEU A 13 24.55 25.73 7.27
CA LEU A 13 23.35 26.51 6.97
C LEU A 13 22.33 25.69 6.15
N ALA A 14 22.82 24.87 5.21
CA ALA A 14 21.98 23.97 4.41
C ALA A 14 21.35 22.84 5.24
N PHE A 15 22.01 22.38 6.29
CA PHE A 15 21.48 21.34 7.19
C PHE A 15 20.65 21.90 8.35
N ALA A 16 20.98 23.10 8.84
CA ALA A 16 20.29 23.72 9.98
C ALA A 16 18.80 23.94 9.70
N VAL A 17 18.44 24.36 8.48
CA VAL A 17 17.04 24.64 8.14
C VAL A 17 16.17 23.36 8.12
N PRO A 18 16.54 22.29 7.40
CA PRO A 18 15.81 21.01 7.48
C PRO A 18 15.80 20.41 8.89
N LEU A 19 16.91 20.52 9.63
CA LEU A 19 17.02 19.98 10.99
C LEU A 19 16.13 20.73 11.98
N ALA A 20 16.07 22.06 11.90
CA ALA A 20 15.17 22.87 12.70
C ALA A 20 13.71 22.55 12.41
N LEU A 21 13.33 22.30 11.15
CA LEU A 21 11.97 21.88 10.78
C LEU A 21 11.63 20.49 11.32
N LEU A 22 12.55 19.52 11.23
CA LEU A 22 12.40 18.18 11.82
C LEU A 22 12.22 18.28 13.34
N LEU A 23 13.13 18.97 14.04
CA LEU A 23 13.10 19.14 15.49
C LEU A 23 11.81 19.83 15.93
N ARG A 24 11.40 20.91 15.25
CA ARG A 24 10.14 21.58 15.53
C ARG A 24 8.95 20.62 15.43
N ARG A 25 8.90 19.75 14.42
CA ARG A 25 7.80 18.78 14.28
C ARG A 25 7.86 17.65 15.29
N LEU A 26 9.03 17.06 15.53
CA LEU A 26 9.18 16.02 16.54
C LEU A 26 8.78 16.55 17.93
N ILE A 27 9.23 17.76 18.27
CA ILE A 27 8.87 18.39 19.53
C ILE A 27 7.37 18.72 19.55
N ALA A 28 6.81 19.35 18.52
CA ALA A 28 5.43 19.79 18.53
C ALA A 28 4.38 18.67 18.34
N GLN A 29 4.72 17.59 17.63
CA GLN A 29 3.76 16.54 17.22
C GLN A 29 3.94 15.21 17.95
N VAL A 30 5.11 14.99 18.57
CA VAL A 30 5.39 13.78 19.36
C VAL A 30 5.60 14.13 20.81
N PHE A 31 6.57 14.99 21.11
CA PHE A 31 6.98 15.26 22.49
C PHE A 31 5.94 16.07 23.27
N MET A 32 5.44 17.17 22.72
CA MET A 32 4.41 18.01 23.36
C MET A 32 3.10 17.25 23.62
N PRO A 33 2.52 16.52 22.64
CA PRO A 33 1.32 15.72 22.89
C PRO A 33 1.56 14.60 23.91
N PHE A 34 2.73 13.97 23.88
CA PHE A 34 3.11 12.96 24.89
C PHE A 34 3.19 13.56 26.30
N MET A 35 3.89 14.69 26.47
CA MET A 35 4.01 15.38 27.77
C MET A 35 2.67 15.91 28.29
N LEU A 36 1.77 16.32 27.40
CA LEU A 36 0.47 16.89 27.72
C LEU A 36 -0.67 15.84 27.70
N ASN A 37 -0.34 14.56 27.48
CA ASN A 37 -1.28 13.45 27.33
C ASN A 37 -2.41 13.72 26.30
N LEU A 38 -2.08 14.43 25.23
CA LEU A 38 -2.98 14.74 24.12
C LEU A 38 -2.86 13.69 23.02
N PRO A 39 -3.96 13.38 22.31
CA PRO A 39 -3.90 12.50 21.14
C PRO A 39 -2.95 13.10 20.09
N SER A 40 -1.98 12.29 19.67
CA SER A 40 -0.97 12.69 18.69
C SER A 40 -1.59 12.81 17.29
N SER A 41 -1.30 13.91 16.58
CA SER A 41 -1.67 14.12 15.18
C SER A 41 -0.66 13.51 14.19
N TRP A 42 0.13 12.55 14.65
CA TRP A 42 1.19 11.92 13.88
C TRP A 42 0.65 11.03 12.77
N ASP A 43 0.93 11.40 11.53
CA ASP A 43 0.54 10.58 10.39
C ASP A 43 1.63 9.53 10.13
N ASN A 44 1.37 8.30 10.58
CA ASN A 44 2.28 7.18 10.38
C ASN A 44 2.59 6.88 8.91
N GLN A 45 1.70 7.22 7.96
CA GLN A 45 1.91 6.96 6.54
C GLN A 45 2.81 8.02 5.90
N ILE A 46 2.81 9.24 6.42
CA ILE A 46 3.57 10.35 5.84
C ILE A 46 4.87 10.62 6.61
N ASP A 47 4.83 10.64 7.94
CA ASP A 47 5.94 11.11 8.75
C ASP A 47 7.01 10.02 8.98
N LYS A 48 6.65 8.73 8.98
CA LYS A 48 7.64 7.63 9.03
C LYS A 48 8.55 7.61 7.80
N PRO A 49 8.05 7.64 6.54
CA PRO A 49 8.91 7.73 5.37
C PRO A 49 9.80 8.98 5.43
N ARG A 50 9.26 10.15 5.80
CA ARG A 50 10.05 11.38 5.89
C ARG A 50 11.25 11.25 6.80
N ILE A 51 11.08 10.66 7.98
CA ILE A 51 12.17 10.47 8.95
C ILE A 51 13.18 9.45 8.42
N PHE A 52 12.73 8.37 7.79
CA PHE A 52 13.61 7.39 7.16
C PHE A 52 14.47 8.02 6.07
N PHE A 53 13.85 8.76 5.15
CA PHE A 53 14.55 9.52 4.10
C PHE A 53 15.50 10.56 4.71
N TYR A 54 15.10 11.22 5.79
CA TYR A 54 15.94 12.19 6.48
C TYR A 54 17.18 11.54 7.11
N LEU A 55 17.04 10.39 7.78
CA LEU A 55 18.15 9.65 8.36
C LEU A 55 19.09 9.10 7.29
N LEU A 56 18.53 8.54 6.20
CA LEU A 56 19.30 7.95 5.11
C LEU A 56 20.12 9.01 4.36
N PHE A 57 19.46 10.04 3.84
CA PHE A 57 20.13 11.10 3.08
C PHE A 57 20.94 12.03 3.99
N GLY A 58 20.53 12.18 5.24
CA GLY A 58 21.29 12.90 6.24
C GLY A 58 22.61 12.21 6.58
N GLY A 59 22.57 10.89 6.76
CA GLY A 59 23.76 10.06 6.96
C GLY A 59 24.70 10.07 5.75
N VAL A 60 24.16 9.93 4.54
CA VAL A 60 24.95 10.05 3.29
C VAL A 60 25.63 11.41 3.19
N ALA A 61 24.91 12.50 3.47
CA ALA A 61 25.48 13.84 3.43
C ALA A 61 26.59 14.03 4.48
N TYR A 62 26.44 13.45 5.68
CA TYR A 62 27.48 13.48 6.71
C TYR A 62 28.74 12.70 6.30
N VAL A 63 28.58 11.50 5.75
CA VAL A 63 29.70 10.68 5.26
C VAL A 63 30.43 11.40 4.13
N LEU A 64 29.70 12.00 3.19
CA LEU A 64 30.28 12.82 2.11
C LEU A 64 31.03 14.02 2.69
N HIS A 65 30.46 14.73 3.66
CA HIS A 65 31.12 15.86 4.31
C HIS A 65 32.43 15.46 5.00
N ARG A 66 32.43 14.34 5.73
CA ARG A 66 33.64 13.77 6.35
C ARG A 66 34.68 13.39 5.30
N GLY A 67 34.27 12.68 4.24
CA GLY A 67 35.16 12.29 3.15
C GLY A 67 35.79 13.48 2.43
N ILE A 68 35.03 14.56 2.23
CA ILE A 68 35.56 15.83 1.69
C ILE A 68 36.62 16.41 2.61
N LYS A 69 36.32 16.51 3.91
CA LYS A 69 37.24 17.09 4.90
C LYS A 69 38.55 16.31 4.95
N ASP A 70 38.46 14.99 5.05
CA ASP A 70 39.63 14.13 5.13
C ASP A 70 40.46 14.16 3.83
N LEU A 71 39.81 14.23 2.66
CA LEU A 71 40.49 14.35 1.36
C LEU A 71 41.25 15.69 1.22
N ILE A 72 40.64 16.79 1.65
CA ILE A 72 41.25 18.13 1.63
C ILE A 72 42.47 18.19 2.55
N ASP A 73 42.36 17.61 3.75
CA ASP A 73 43.45 17.60 4.74
C ASP A 73 44.64 16.74 4.27
N SER A 74 44.41 15.77 3.37
CA SER A 74 45.40 14.79 2.91
C SER A 74 46.23 15.21 1.69
N ASN A 75 45.71 16.04 0.77
CA ASN A 75 46.37 16.34 -0.51
C ASN A 75 46.02 17.73 -1.08
N PRO A 76 46.78 18.81 -0.79
CA PRO A 76 46.41 20.19 -1.19
C PRO A 76 46.61 20.55 -2.69
N SER A 77 46.70 19.59 -3.60
CA SER A 77 47.03 19.81 -5.02
C SER A 77 45.79 20.03 -5.91
N LYS A 78 45.94 20.66 -7.10
CA LYS A 78 44.83 21.06 -8.01
C LYS A 78 43.84 19.96 -8.41
N LEU A 79 44.18 18.67 -8.28
CA LEU A 79 43.24 17.56 -8.49
C LEU A 79 42.15 17.47 -7.41
N THR A 80 42.30 18.15 -6.27
CA THR A 80 41.25 18.24 -5.24
C THR A 80 40.18 19.25 -5.56
N ILE A 81 40.45 20.29 -6.33
CA ILE A 81 39.47 21.36 -6.58
C ILE A 81 38.24 20.81 -7.32
N THR A 82 38.44 19.95 -8.32
CA THR A 82 37.35 19.28 -9.05
C THR A 82 36.57 18.32 -8.17
N ALA A 83 37.26 17.55 -7.31
CA ALA A 83 36.62 16.67 -6.34
C ALA A 83 35.81 17.46 -5.29
N GLU A 84 36.34 18.59 -4.82
CA GLU A 84 35.68 19.53 -3.91
C GLU A 84 34.41 20.11 -4.52
N TYR A 85 34.44 20.54 -5.79
CA TYR A 85 33.25 21.03 -6.49
C TYR A 85 32.19 19.95 -6.67
N ILE A 86 32.58 18.74 -7.09
CA ILE A 86 31.64 17.61 -7.24
C ILE A 86 30.99 17.29 -5.91
N ALA A 87 31.76 17.28 -4.83
CA ALA A 87 31.26 16.94 -3.52
C ALA A 87 30.39 18.05 -2.90
N LEU A 88 30.71 19.33 -3.15
CA LEU A 88 29.85 20.46 -2.80
C LEU A 88 28.50 20.41 -3.55
N ILE A 89 28.52 20.04 -4.84
CA ILE A 89 27.30 19.83 -5.63
C ILE A 89 26.47 18.69 -5.04
N LEU A 90 27.09 17.58 -4.64
CA LEU A 90 26.41 16.46 -4.00
C LEU A 90 25.78 16.84 -2.65
N VAL A 91 26.50 17.62 -1.83
CA VAL A 91 25.98 18.16 -0.56
C VAL A 91 24.77 19.06 -0.81
N LEU A 92 24.85 19.98 -1.77
CA LEU A 92 23.73 20.86 -2.13
C LEU A 92 22.53 20.07 -2.65
N PHE A 93 22.78 19.01 -3.42
CA PHE A 93 21.73 18.10 -3.91
C PHE A 93 21.07 17.34 -2.75
N CYS A 94 21.84 16.82 -1.80
CA CYS A 94 21.32 16.18 -0.59
C CYS A 94 20.47 17.15 0.25
N ALA A 95 20.93 18.39 0.44
CA ALA A 95 20.17 19.40 1.19
C ALA A 95 18.86 19.79 0.47
N ALA A 96 18.90 19.97 -0.85
CA ALA A 96 17.72 20.23 -1.67
C ALA A 96 16.71 19.06 -1.59
N PHE A 97 17.22 17.82 -1.59
CA PHE A 97 16.39 16.63 -1.45
C PHE A 97 15.76 16.52 -0.05
N LEU A 98 16.53 16.78 1.01
CA LEU A 98 16.03 16.85 2.39
C LEU A 98 14.95 17.91 2.56
N HIS A 99 15.10 19.08 1.92
CA HIS A 99 14.05 20.10 1.89
C HIS A 99 12.81 19.61 1.12
N PHE A 100 12.99 18.95 -0.03
CA PHE A 100 11.90 18.40 -0.83
C PHE A 100 11.03 17.39 -0.05
N VAL A 101 11.64 16.54 0.77
CA VAL A 101 10.94 15.54 1.63
C VAL A 101 9.85 16.16 2.52
N TRP A 102 10.03 17.42 2.92
CA TRP A 102 9.08 18.13 3.77
C TRP A 102 8.00 18.91 3.01
N THR A 103 8.04 18.93 1.68
CA THR A 103 7.04 19.62 0.87
C THR A 103 5.74 18.84 0.74
N LYS A 104 4.64 19.55 0.47
CA LYS A 104 3.34 18.91 0.13
C LYS A 104 3.44 18.04 -1.13
N ARG A 105 4.35 18.38 -2.05
CA ARG A 105 4.56 17.62 -3.30
C ARG A 105 5.17 16.25 -3.04
N PHE A 106 6.06 16.11 -2.07
CA PHE A 106 6.61 14.82 -1.66
C PHE A 106 5.52 13.92 -1.07
N ALA A 107 4.70 14.47 -0.16
CA ALA A 107 3.59 13.72 0.44
C ALA A 107 2.59 13.21 -0.61
N ASN A 108 2.22 14.04 -1.58
CA ASN A 108 1.15 13.69 -2.51
C ASN A 108 1.62 12.87 -3.71
N LYS A 109 2.88 13.02 -4.16
CA LYS A 109 3.39 12.32 -5.36
C LYS A 109 4.44 11.27 -5.04
N ALA A 110 5.47 11.62 -4.25
CA ALA A 110 6.59 10.72 -4.02
C ALA A 110 6.18 9.55 -3.11
N ILE A 111 5.41 9.80 -2.05
CA ILE A 111 4.91 8.71 -1.18
C ILE A 111 3.97 7.80 -1.96
N HIS A 112 3.02 8.36 -2.71
CA HIS A 112 2.10 7.57 -3.55
C HIS A 112 2.83 6.72 -4.59
N ILE A 113 3.87 7.27 -5.26
CA ILE A 113 4.69 6.50 -6.20
C ILE A 113 5.48 5.42 -5.47
N THR A 114 6.02 5.71 -4.28
CA THR A 114 6.78 4.73 -3.49
C THR A 114 5.86 3.65 -2.94
N GLU A 115 4.61 3.96 -2.60
CA GLU A 115 3.57 3.00 -2.25
C GLU A 115 3.17 2.16 -3.47
N GLU A 116 2.96 2.75 -4.65
CA GLU A 116 2.72 1.99 -5.88
C GLU A 116 3.89 1.08 -6.25
N ILE A 117 5.12 1.53 -6.04
CA ILE A 117 6.33 0.73 -6.25
C ILE A 117 6.45 -0.34 -5.16
N ALA A 118 6.17 -0.03 -3.90
CA ALA A 118 6.14 -0.99 -2.81
C ALA A 118 5.02 -2.02 -2.98
N ILE A 119 3.90 -1.67 -3.60
CA ILE A 119 2.83 -2.60 -4.03
C ILE A 119 3.34 -3.47 -5.19
N LYS A 120 4.16 -2.93 -6.10
CA LYS A 120 4.82 -3.69 -7.17
C LYS A 120 5.97 -4.59 -6.67
N PHE A 121 6.62 -4.23 -5.56
CA PHE A 121 7.73 -4.97 -4.94
C PHE A 121 7.30 -5.82 -3.73
N GLN A 122 6.08 -5.65 -3.22
CA GLN A 122 5.45 -6.63 -2.35
C GLN A 122 5.28 -7.88 -3.20
N ASP A 123 6.16 -8.85 -2.97
CA ASP A 123 5.95 -10.24 -3.36
C ASP A 123 4.48 -10.57 -3.22
N TYR A 124 3.88 -11.03 -4.32
CA TYR A 124 2.58 -11.68 -4.47
C TYR A 124 1.93 -12.07 -3.14
N ASN A 125 1.44 -11.10 -2.39
CA ASN A 125 0.77 -11.38 -1.14
C ASN A 125 -0.67 -11.65 -1.55
N SER A 126 -0.87 -12.89 -2.00
CA SER A 126 -2.17 -13.48 -2.32
C SER A 126 -3.08 -13.59 -1.09
N ASP A 127 -2.64 -13.06 0.05
CA ASP A 127 -3.41 -12.96 1.27
C ASP A 127 -4.65 -12.07 1.10
N CYS A 128 -5.72 -12.44 1.79
CA CYS A 128 -6.94 -11.67 1.78
C CYS A 128 -6.77 -10.28 2.41
N VAL A 129 -7.50 -9.28 1.90
CA VAL A 129 -7.62 -7.94 2.50
C VAL A 129 -8.34 -7.94 3.85
N LEU A 130 -9.20 -8.93 4.11
CA LEU A 130 -9.90 -9.11 5.37
C LEU A 130 -8.98 -9.81 6.38
N LYS A 131 -8.44 -9.06 7.34
CA LYS A 131 -7.43 -9.55 8.30
C LYS A 131 -7.99 -9.94 9.67
N THR A 132 -9.11 -9.36 10.09
CA THR A 132 -9.69 -9.57 11.43
C THR A 132 -10.97 -10.39 11.36
N ASP A 133 -11.27 -11.17 12.41
CA ASP A 133 -12.50 -11.96 12.45
C ASP A 133 -13.77 -11.08 12.40
N GLU A 134 -13.73 -9.85 12.94
CA GLU A 134 -14.80 -8.86 12.80
C GLU A 134 -15.03 -8.43 11.35
N SER A 135 -13.97 -8.08 10.61
CA SER A 135 -14.07 -7.70 9.20
C SER A 135 -14.60 -8.85 8.33
N ILE A 136 -14.21 -10.08 8.66
CA ILE A 136 -14.70 -11.31 8.01
C ILE A 136 -16.18 -11.50 8.29
N HIS A 137 -16.60 -11.34 9.55
CA HIS A 137 -18.00 -11.47 9.95
C HIS A 137 -18.88 -10.42 9.28
N HIS A 138 -18.42 -9.17 9.25
CA HIS A 138 -19.14 -8.07 8.62
C HIS A 138 -19.29 -8.26 7.10
N ALA A 139 -18.19 -8.61 6.41
CA ALA A 139 -18.25 -8.92 4.98
C ALA A 139 -19.19 -10.10 4.69
N TYR A 140 -19.15 -11.14 5.53
CA TYR A 140 -20.06 -12.27 5.44
C TYR A 140 -21.53 -11.82 5.53
N LEU A 141 -21.90 -11.03 6.53
CA LEU A 141 -23.27 -10.55 6.71
C LEU A 141 -23.75 -9.73 5.50
N ILE A 142 -22.93 -8.80 4.99
CA ILE A 142 -23.32 -8.00 3.83
C ILE A 142 -23.54 -8.91 2.62
N LEU A 143 -22.62 -9.85 2.35
CA LEU A 143 -22.69 -10.70 1.16
C LEU A 143 -23.82 -11.76 1.23
N THR A 144 -24.15 -12.28 2.42
CA THR A 144 -25.24 -13.26 2.60
C THR A 144 -26.61 -12.63 2.84
N ALA A 145 -26.71 -11.64 3.72
CA ALA A 145 -27.99 -11.16 4.24
C ALA A 145 -28.48 -9.91 3.50
N GLU A 146 -27.61 -8.95 3.23
CA GLU A 146 -28.00 -7.70 2.57
C GLU A 146 -28.02 -7.84 1.05
N LEU A 147 -26.92 -8.34 0.50
CA LEU A 147 -26.74 -8.48 -0.94
C LEU A 147 -27.19 -9.84 -1.46
N ASN A 148 -27.36 -10.86 -0.61
CA ASN A 148 -27.83 -12.20 -1.00
C ASN A 148 -27.13 -12.77 -2.25
N TYR A 149 -25.81 -12.55 -2.37
CA TYR A 149 -24.99 -13.10 -3.47
C TYR A 149 -24.49 -14.50 -3.16
N MET A 150 -24.55 -14.94 -1.90
CA MET A 150 -23.99 -16.23 -1.50
C MET A 150 -24.79 -16.91 -0.40
N GLU A 151 -24.84 -18.24 -0.47
CA GLU A 151 -25.32 -19.10 0.61
C GLU A 151 -24.16 -19.94 1.15
N CYS A 152 -23.78 -19.68 2.40
CA CYS A 152 -22.81 -20.52 3.09
C CYS A 152 -22.88 -20.29 4.61
N LYS A 153 -22.20 -21.15 5.37
CA LYS A 153 -21.93 -20.88 6.79
C LYS A 153 -20.73 -19.95 6.92
N LEU A 154 -20.71 -19.10 7.94
CA LEU A 154 -19.57 -18.22 8.26
C LEU A 154 -18.23 -18.96 8.31
N VAL A 155 -18.20 -20.19 8.83
CA VAL A 155 -16.99 -21.03 8.87
C VAL A 155 -16.46 -21.33 7.46
N THR A 156 -17.34 -21.58 6.49
CA THR A 156 -16.95 -21.80 5.09
C THR A 156 -16.37 -20.52 4.48
N PHE A 157 -17.00 -19.37 4.71
CA PHE A 157 -16.49 -18.08 4.25
C PHE A 157 -15.14 -17.73 4.88
N SER A 158 -14.97 -17.97 6.19
CA SER A 158 -13.69 -17.77 6.88
C SER A 158 -12.59 -18.67 6.31
N ARG A 159 -12.92 -19.89 5.86
CA ARG A 159 -11.98 -20.78 5.17
C ARG A 159 -11.56 -20.23 3.81
N LEU A 160 -12.47 -19.66 3.03
CA LEU A 160 -12.12 -18.95 1.79
C LEU A 160 -11.13 -17.82 2.08
N VAL A 161 -11.48 -16.91 3.01
CA VAL A 161 -10.65 -15.76 3.38
C VAL A 161 -9.25 -16.19 3.84
N LYS A 162 -9.19 -17.22 4.69
CA LYS A 162 -7.93 -17.77 5.24
C LYS A 162 -7.26 -18.77 4.29
N ARG A 163 -7.78 -18.97 3.08
CA ARG A 163 -7.33 -19.94 2.05
C ARG A 163 -7.10 -21.35 2.60
N LYS A 164 -7.99 -21.82 3.49
CA LYS A 164 -7.94 -23.16 4.08
C LYS A 164 -8.85 -24.13 3.32
N PRO A 165 -8.43 -25.39 3.12
CA PRO A 165 -9.25 -26.38 2.42
C PRO A 165 -10.62 -26.55 3.11
N LEU A 166 -11.68 -26.79 2.32
CA LEU A 166 -13.05 -26.91 2.82
C LEU A 166 -13.23 -28.10 3.79
N LYS A 167 -12.45 -29.17 3.67
CA LYS A 167 -12.59 -30.42 4.45
C LYS A 167 -14.05 -30.92 4.41
N ARG A 168 -14.79 -30.83 5.53
CA ARG A 168 -16.19 -31.27 5.67
C ARG A 168 -17.21 -30.14 5.44
N SER A 169 -16.76 -28.90 5.24
CA SER A 169 -17.64 -27.76 4.99
C SER A 169 -18.23 -27.86 3.59
N LYS A 170 -19.54 -27.63 3.46
CA LYS A 170 -20.17 -27.45 2.15
C LYS A 170 -19.56 -26.24 1.43
N PRO A 171 -19.42 -26.28 0.09
CA PRO A 171 -19.01 -25.14 -0.72
C PRO A 171 -19.95 -23.94 -0.54
N ILE A 172 -19.47 -22.78 -0.94
CA ILE A 172 -20.27 -21.56 -1.04
C ILE A 172 -21.14 -21.68 -2.28
N VAL A 173 -22.46 -21.61 -2.12
CA VAL A 173 -23.38 -21.51 -3.25
C VAL A 173 -23.40 -20.06 -3.69
N TRP A 174 -22.95 -19.77 -4.91
CA TRP A 174 -23.06 -18.44 -5.49
C TRP A 174 -24.45 -18.26 -6.06
N LYS A 175 -25.18 -17.26 -5.57
CA LYS A 175 -26.54 -16.94 -6.03
C LYS A 175 -26.44 -15.95 -7.17
N GLU A 176 -26.99 -16.34 -8.30
CA GLU A 176 -27.01 -15.50 -9.49
C GLU A 176 -28.22 -14.55 -9.43
N LYS A 177 -27.97 -13.24 -9.49
CA LYS A 177 -29.06 -12.25 -9.55
C LYS A 177 -29.40 -11.94 -11.01
N GLY A 178 -30.67 -12.07 -11.40
CA GLY A 178 -31.16 -11.73 -12.74
C GLY A 178 -32.21 -12.71 -13.26
N GLU A 179 -32.97 -12.31 -14.28
CA GLU A 179 -34.10 -13.08 -14.86
C GLU A 179 -33.68 -14.37 -15.57
N SER A 180 -32.38 -14.56 -15.85
CA SER A 180 -31.82 -15.83 -16.29
C SER A 180 -30.62 -16.20 -15.43
N SER A 181 -30.81 -17.23 -14.61
CA SER A 181 -29.71 -17.99 -14.01
C SER A 181 -28.83 -18.48 -15.16
N ASN A 182 -27.55 -18.18 -15.11
CA ASN A 182 -26.47 -18.57 -16.01
C ASN A 182 -26.03 -17.51 -17.06
N THR A 183 -26.07 -16.21 -16.73
CA THR A 183 -25.52 -15.17 -17.62
C THR A 183 -24.05 -14.84 -17.33
N PRO A 184 -23.24 -14.49 -18.35
CA PRO A 184 -21.85 -14.07 -18.18
C PRO A 184 -21.66 -12.91 -17.20
N ALA A 185 -22.67 -12.05 -16.98
CA ALA A 185 -22.60 -10.92 -16.06
C ALA A 185 -22.46 -11.36 -14.59
N ASN A 186 -23.13 -12.44 -14.20
CA ASN A 186 -23.13 -12.95 -12.82
C ASN A 186 -21.84 -13.69 -12.45
N ARG A 187 -21.12 -14.22 -13.44
CA ARG A 187 -19.78 -14.77 -13.24
C ARG A 187 -18.74 -13.66 -13.11
N GLN A 188 -18.99 -12.49 -13.71
CA GLN A 188 -18.12 -11.32 -13.55
C GLN A 188 -18.21 -10.74 -12.13
N THR A 189 -19.38 -10.77 -11.48
CA THR A 189 -19.55 -10.31 -10.09
C THR A 189 -18.85 -11.24 -9.10
N LEU A 190 -18.84 -12.56 -9.35
CA LEU A 190 -18.02 -13.51 -8.58
C LEU A 190 -16.52 -13.19 -8.72
N PHE A 191 -16.04 -12.94 -9.94
CA PHE A 191 -14.64 -12.59 -10.16
C PHE A 191 -14.28 -11.27 -9.48
N GLU A 192 -15.18 -10.31 -9.50
CA GLU A 192 -15.02 -9.05 -8.78
C GLU A 192 -14.85 -9.29 -7.28
N LEU A 193 -15.70 -10.12 -6.66
CA LEU A 193 -15.57 -10.48 -5.25
C LEU A 193 -14.20 -11.09 -4.95
N ILE A 194 -13.77 -12.08 -5.75
CA ILE A 194 -12.50 -12.78 -5.51
C ILE A 194 -11.31 -11.82 -5.65
N ILE A 195 -11.34 -10.93 -6.64
CA ILE A 195 -10.28 -9.96 -6.88
C ILE A 195 -10.23 -8.88 -5.78
N GLU A 196 -11.39 -8.41 -5.31
CA GLU A 196 -11.46 -7.48 -4.19
C GLU A 196 -11.00 -8.14 -2.88
N LEU A 197 -11.29 -9.42 -2.68
CA LEU A 197 -10.78 -10.19 -1.54
C LEU A 197 -9.28 -10.42 -1.64
N PHE A 198 -8.75 -10.67 -2.84
CA PHE A 198 -7.36 -11.05 -3.10
C PHE A 198 -6.75 -10.17 -4.22
N PRO A 199 -6.45 -8.89 -3.94
CA PRO A 199 -5.93 -7.96 -4.95
C PRO A 199 -4.59 -8.40 -5.53
N GLY A 200 -3.81 -9.21 -4.80
CA GLY A 200 -2.58 -9.85 -5.29
C GLY A 200 -2.76 -10.79 -6.49
N LEU A 201 -4.00 -11.14 -6.86
CA LEU A 201 -4.31 -11.87 -8.10
C LEU A 201 -4.03 -11.03 -9.37
N ILE A 202 -3.95 -9.70 -9.25
CA ILE A 202 -3.63 -8.80 -10.35
C ILE A 202 -2.19 -8.30 -10.18
N SER A 203 -1.31 -8.75 -11.06
CA SER A 203 0.09 -8.30 -11.12
C SER A 203 0.38 -7.68 -12.49
N SER A 204 0.96 -6.47 -12.52
CA SER A 204 1.33 -5.77 -13.76
C SER A 204 0.21 -5.76 -14.82
N ASN A 205 -1.05 -5.49 -14.43
CA ASN A 205 -2.25 -5.54 -15.29
C ASN A 205 -2.57 -6.91 -15.91
N ARG A 206 -2.00 -8.00 -15.38
CA ARG A 206 -2.29 -9.39 -15.73
C ARG A 206 -2.93 -10.10 -14.53
N LEU A 207 -4.03 -10.80 -14.79
CA LEU A 207 -4.74 -11.60 -13.80
C LEU A 207 -4.13 -13.00 -13.74
N ASN A 208 -3.86 -13.51 -12.54
CA ASN A 208 -3.48 -14.91 -12.32
C ASN A 208 -4.70 -15.82 -12.52
N ARG A 209 -4.94 -16.23 -13.78
CA ARG A 209 -6.12 -17.03 -14.15
C ARG A 209 -6.15 -18.40 -13.49
N GLN A 210 -4.99 -19.05 -13.35
CA GLN A 210 -4.91 -20.37 -12.76
C GLN A 210 -5.31 -20.35 -11.28
N GLU A 211 -4.87 -19.32 -10.57
CA GLU A 211 -5.20 -19.14 -9.16
C GLU A 211 -6.67 -18.73 -8.96
N LEU A 212 -7.20 -17.83 -9.80
CA LEU A 212 -8.63 -17.50 -9.82
C LEU A 212 -9.47 -18.76 -10.04
N LYS A 213 -9.14 -19.56 -11.06
CA LYS A 213 -9.82 -20.82 -11.37
C LYS A 213 -9.79 -21.77 -10.17
N ASN A 214 -8.64 -21.96 -9.56
CA ASN A 214 -8.50 -22.81 -8.38
C ASN A 214 -9.40 -22.35 -7.21
N ILE A 215 -9.48 -21.02 -6.96
CA ILE A 215 -10.36 -20.47 -5.92
C ILE A 215 -11.82 -20.75 -6.24
N VAL A 216 -12.26 -20.49 -7.48
CA VAL A 216 -13.64 -20.74 -7.91
C VAL A 216 -14.00 -22.23 -7.77
N GLU A 217 -13.18 -23.12 -8.34
CA GLU A 217 -13.43 -24.56 -8.34
C GLU A 217 -13.34 -25.19 -6.93
N THR A 218 -12.52 -24.63 -6.04
CA THR A 218 -12.38 -25.13 -4.67
C THR A 218 -13.54 -24.68 -3.79
N TYR A 219 -13.92 -23.40 -3.85
CA TYR A 219 -14.81 -22.81 -2.84
C TYR A 219 -16.24 -22.60 -3.30
N PHE A 220 -16.51 -22.48 -4.60
CA PHE A 220 -17.81 -22.04 -5.11
C PHE A 220 -18.52 -23.10 -5.95
N ARG A 221 -19.84 -23.12 -5.86
CA ARG A 221 -20.74 -23.91 -6.71
C ARG A 221 -21.92 -23.05 -7.16
N ASP A 222 -22.54 -23.40 -8.29
CA ASP A 222 -23.81 -22.80 -8.70
C ASP A 222 -24.97 -23.29 -7.80
N GLU A 223 -26.18 -22.75 -8.01
CA GLU A 223 -27.38 -23.13 -7.26
C GLU A 223 -27.78 -24.60 -7.45
N GLN A 224 -27.36 -25.22 -8.55
CA GLN A 224 -27.58 -26.63 -8.86
C GLN A 224 -26.48 -27.54 -8.28
N GLY A 225 -25.43 -26.97 -7.68
CA GLY A 225 -24.30 -27.68 -7.10
C GLY A 225 -23.16 -28.02 -8.08
N ASN A 226 -23.19 -27.52 -9.31
CA ASN A 226 -22.14 -27.72 -10.30
C ASN A 226 -20.98 -26.73 -10.13
N ILE A 227 -19.86 -27.05 -10.78
CA ILE A 227 -18.68 -26.19 -10.82
C ILE A 227 -18.98 -24.98 -11.73
N ILE A 228 -18.70 -23.79 -11.22
CA ILE A 228 -18.85 -22.55 -11.99
C ILE A 228 -17.69 -22.44 -13.00
N SER A 229 -18.03 -22.35 -14.29
CA SER A 229 -17.01 -22.26 -15.34
C SER A 229 -16.26 -20.92 -15.32
N THR A 230 -14.95 -20.97 -15.57
CA THR A 230 -14.02 -19.84 -15.61
C THR A 230 -13.43 -19.61 -17.00
N ASP A 231 -14.30 -19.60 -18.02
CA ASP A 231 -13.88 -19.48 -19.42
C ASP A 231 -13.18 -18.14 -19.73
N ASP A 232 -12.24 -18.18 -20.68
CA ASP A 232 -11.44 -17.03 -21.11
C ASP A 232 -12.29 -15.87 -21.66
N SER A 233 -13.44 -16.18 -22.25
CA SER A 233 -14.40 -15.18 -22.74
C SER A 233 -14.94 -14.33 -21.59
N ILE A 234 -15.30 -14.95 -20.46
CA ILE A 234 -15.87 -14.28 -19.29
C ILE A 234 -14.82 -13.40 -18.61
N ILE A 235 -13.59 -13.90 -18.48
CA ILE A 235 -12.46 -13.12 -17.93
C ILE A 235 -12.17 -11.90 -18.82
N SER A 236 -12.21 -12.08 -20.14
CA SER A 236 -12.00 -10.99 -21.10
C SER A 236 -13.13 -9.96 -21.04
N HIS A 237 -14.38 -10.39 -20.87
CA HIS A 237 -15.52 -9.52 -20.67
C HIS A 237 -15.45 -8.77 -19.34
N TRP A 238 -15.13 -9.46 -18.24
CA TRP A 238 -14.88 -8.82 -16.94
C TRP A 238 -13.83 -7.71 -17.07
N LYS A 239 -12.70 -7.95 -17.75
CA LYS A 239 -11.65 -6.93 -17.91
C LYS A 239 -12.13 -5.69 -18.67
N LYS A 240 -13.07 -5.86 -19.61
CA LYS A 240 -13.67 -4.77 -20.39
C LYS A 240 -14.79 -4.04 -19.63
N SER A 241 -15.54 -4.74 -18.79
CA SER A 241 -16.66 -4.20 -18.00
C SER A 241 -16.25 -3.75 -16.60
N ALA A 242 -15.04 -4.11 -16.14
CA ALA A 242 -14.54 -3.77 -14.82
C ALA A 242 -14.67 -2.27 -14.60
N ARG A 243 -15.58 -1.89 -13.69
CA ARG A 243 -15.97 -0.52 -13.27
C ARG A 243 -17.31 0.02 -13.80
N SER A 244 -18.11 -0.71 -14.60
CA SER A 244 -19.35 -0.13 -15.17
C SER A 244 -20.67 -0.68 -14.64
N THR A 245 -20.73 -1.90 -14.08
CA THR A 245 -22.02 -2.46 -13.61
C THR A 245 -22.31 -2.11 -12.16
N ASN A 246 -23.58 -1.81 -11.87
CA ASN A 246 -24.05 -1.45 -10.52
C ASN A 246 -23.77 -2.58 -9.50
N GLU A 247 -23.88 -3.84 -9.93
CA GLU A 247 -23.66 -5.02 -9.10
C GLU A 247 -22.19 -5.19 -8.67
N GLN A 248 -21.23 -5.01 -9.60
CA GLN A 248 -19.81 -5.01 -9.26
C GLN A 248 -19.47 -3.88 -8.27
N LEU A 249 -20.09 -2.70 -8.45
CA LEU A 249 -19.89 -1.57 -7.55
C LEU A 249 -20.41 -1.87 -6.13
N GLN A 250 -21.53 -2.60 -6.00
CA GLN A 250 -22.06 -3.02 -4.70
C GLN A 250 -21.10 -3.95 -3.96
N ILE A 251 -20.50 -4.92 -4.67
CA ILE A 251 -19.50 -5.83 -4.08
C ILE A 251 -18.28 -5.06 -3.60
N ARG A 252 -17.73 -4.16 -4.42
CA ARG A 252 -16.60 -3.31 -4.00
C ARG A 252 -16.92 -2.51 -2.75
N LYS A 253 -18.09 -1.86 -2.72
CA LYS A 253 -18.54 -1.07 -1.57
C LYS A 253 -18.68 -1.94 -0.31
N ALA A 254 -19.18 -3.17 -0.44
CA ALA A 254 -19.32 -4.11 0.67
C ALA A 254 -17.96 -4.54 1.26
N ILE A 255 -16.99 -4.88 0.41
CA ILE A 255 -15.64 -5.25 0.89
C ILE A 255 -14.95 -4.03 1.51
N GLN A 256 -15.06 -2.85 0.90
CA GLN A 256 -14.49 -1.61 1.45
C GLN A 256 -15.12 -1.19 2.77
N SER A 257 -16.44 -1.35 2.95
CA SER A 257 -17.09 -1.04 4.22
C SER A 257 -16.64 -2.00 5.33
N ALA A 258 -16.48 -3.29 5.02
CA ALA A 258 -15.95 -4.28 5.94
C ALA A 258 -14.48 -4.01 6.36
N ILE A 259 -13.66 -3.47 5.46
CA ILE A 259 -12.29 -3.03 5.78
C ILE A 259 -12.33 -1.77 6.67
N LYS A 260 -13.21 -0.81 6.37
CA LYS A 260 -13.31 0.47 7.10
C LYS A 260 -13.91 0.37 8.50
N ASN A 261 -14.71 -0.67 8.78
CA ASN A 261 -15.29 -0.88 10.11
C ASN A 261 -14.23 -1.04 11.22
N LYS A 262 -12.95 -1.22 10.85
CA LYS A 262 -11.77 -1.08 11.72
C LYS A 262 -11.65 0.27 12.43
N GLN A 263 -12.17 1.37 11.87
CA GLN A 263 -11.87 2.73 12.36
C GLN A 263 -12.87 3.25 13.41
N ASN A 264 -14.05 2.64 13.55
CA ASN A 264 -15.11 3.19 14.40
C ASN A 264 -15.37 2.40 15.69
N THR A 265 -14.74 1.23 15.89
CA THR A 265 -14.94 0.39 17.09
C THR A 265 -13.82 0.49 18.13
N THR A 266 -12.85 1.39 17.95
CA THR A 266 -11.80 1.71 18.94
C THR A 266 -12.02 3.07 19.63
N HIS A 267 -13.26 3.42 19.93
CA HIS A 267 -13.61 4.58 20.77
C HIS A 267 -14.31 4.14 22.05
#